data_AF-A0A106QBB5-F1
#
_entry.id   AF-A0A106QBB5-F1
#
_cell.length_a   1.000
_cell.length_b   1.000
_cell.length_c   1.000
_cell.angle_alpha   90.00
_cell.angle_beta   90.00
_cell.angle_gamma   90.00
#
_symmetry.space_group_name_H-M   'P 1'
#
loop_
_entity.id
_entity.type
_entity.pdbx_description
1 polymer ?
#
loop_
_entity_poly.entity_id
_entity_poly.type
_entity_poly.pdbx_seq_one_letter_code
_entity_poly.pdbx_strand_id
1 'polypeptide(L)'
;MRAFFFYTCGSAFAFNQDNFLKDQTMCLQCLTDAITIKENVLPGFTLMLSQKDAEGWPKGAYGLVELNDPTVVFAGPLLKDPTAGMSDNELNALRAEPEDNDEFFRAADELGTHLILDAVIGHRLVQACVACGFSTQDSGHLRYWLMHHLATQVEAKVL
;
A
#
# COMPACT_ATOMS: atom_id res chain seq x y z
N MET A 1 35.31 22.45 5.84
CA MET A 1 34.26 23.27 6.48
C MET A 1 34.11 24.57 5.70
N ARG A 2 33.00 24.75 5.00
CA ARG A 2 32.62 26.05 4.41
C ARG A 2 31.25 26.41 4.95
N ALA A 3 31.22 27.30 5.93
CA ALA A 3 29.98 27.88 6.43
C ALA A 3 29.54 28.97 5.45
N PHE A 4 28.32 28.88 4.93
CA PHE A 4 27.68 29.96 4.20
C PHE A 4 26.83 30.78 5.17
N PHE A 5 27.18 32.05 5.34
CA PHE A 5 26.39 33.01 6.11
C PHE A 5 25.55 33.86 5.16
N PHE A 6 24.23 33.69 5.20
CA PHE A 6 23.29 34.65 4.65
C PHE A 6 22.95 35.66 5.75
N TYR A 7 23.30 36.94 5.52
CA TYR A 7 22.90 38.04 6.37
C TYR A 7 21.56 38.59 5.87
N THR A 8 20.47 38.22 6.55
CA THR A 8 19.22 39.00 6.56
C THR A 8 18.96 39.47 7.97
N CYS A 9 18.64 40.76 8.09
CA CYS A 9 18.38 41.46 9.35
C CYS A 9 17.20 40.81 10.10
N GLY A 10 17.45 40.40 11.35
CA GLY A 10 16.43 39.93 12.29
C GLY A 10 16.32 38.42 12.40
N SER A 11 16.94 37.85 13.44
CA SER A 11 16.87 36.44 13.87
C SER A 11 17.73 35.46 13.07
N ALA A 12 18.94 35.20 13.60
CA ALA A 12 19.80 34.11 13.13
C ALA A 12 19.22 32.75 13.57
N PHE A 13 18.45 32.11 12.70
CA PHE A 13 18.16 30.68 12.82
C PHE A 13 19.38 29.91 12.32
N ALA A 14 20.11 29.27 13.23
CA ALA A 14 21.18 28.34 12.87
C ALA A 14 20.53 27.06 12.32
N PHE A 15 20.34 27.00 10.99
CA PHE A 15 19.91 25.77 10.32
C PHE A 15 21.09 24.79 10.31
N ASN A 16 21.01 23.75 11.14
CA ASN A 16 22.06 22.75 11.25
C ASN A 16 21.99 21.80 10.03
N GLN A 17 22.70 22.15 8.95
CA GLN A 17 22.74 21.38 7.70
C GLN A 17 23.24 19.93 7.88
N ASP A 18 23.98 19.64 8.95
CA ASP A 18 24.55 18.31 9.20
C ASP A 18 23.51 17.26 9.63
N ASN A 19 22.35 17.68 10.16
CA ASN A 19 21.23 16.76 10.43
C ASN A 19 20.34 16.55 9.20
N PHE A 20 20.24 17.53 8.32
CA PHE A 20 19.40 17.45 7.12
C PHE A 20 19.98 16.50 6.05
N LEU A 21 21.30 16.40 5.96
CA LEU A 21 21.97 15.50 5.01
C LEU A 21 22.09 14.04 5.50
N LYS A 22 21.91 13.78 6.80
CA LYS A 22 21.92 12.40 7.33
C LYS A 22 20.63 11.64 7.03
N ASP A 23 19.49 12.33 6.98
CA ASP A 23 18.20 11.71 6.65
C ASP A 23 18.01 11.41 5.16
N GLN A 24 18.79 12.03 4.27
CA GLN A 24 18.63 11.84 2.81
C GLN A 24 19.22 10.52 2.26
N THR A 25 19.68 9.61 3.11
CA THR A 25 20.29 8.34 2.66
C THR A 25 19.54 7.08 3.05
N MET A 26 18.54 7.17 3.94
CA MET A 26 17.75 6.01 4.34
C MET A 26 16.41 6.02 3.61
N CYS A 27 16.09 4.94 2.89
CA CYS A 27 14.77 4.77 2.30
C CYS A 27 13.71 4.52 3.38
N LEU A 28 12.44 4.69 3.03
CA LEU A 28 11.31 4.52 3.94
C LEU A 28 11.22 3.10 4.52
N GLN A 29 11.65 2.07 3.77
CA GLN A 29 11.77 0.71 4.31
C GLN A 29 12.74 0.63 5.50
N CYS A 30 13.90 1.27 5.39
CA CYS A 30 14.90 1.29 6.45
C CYS A 30 14.43 2.14 7.64
N LEU A 31 13.79 3.29 7.38
CA LEU A 31 13.28 4.18 8.44
C LEU A 31 12.19 3.50 9.29
N THR A 32 11.36 2.68 8.66
CA THR A 32 10.22 2.01 9.31
C THR A 32 10.54 0.63 9.88
N ASP A 33 11.78 0.14 9.74
CA ASP A 33 12.14 -1.27 9.98
C ASP A 33 11.12 -2.23 9.31
N ALA A 34 10.68 -1.94 8.09
CA ALA A 34 9.60 -2.69 7.45
C ALA A 34 9.93 -4.18 7.31
N ILE A 35 8.96 -5.05 7.62
CA ILE A 35 9.09 -6.49 7.41
C ILE A 35 8.40 -6.90 6.12
N THR A 36 9.00 -7.83 5.40
CA THR A 36 8.38 -8.45 4.23
C THR A 36 7.28 -9.43 4.66
N ILE A 37 6.05 -9.17 4.24
CA ILE A 37 4.92 -10.09 4.44
C ILE A 37 4.90 -11.11 3.30
N LYS A 38 5.00 -10.64 2.05
CA LYS A 38 4.98 -11.49 0.86
C LYS A 38 5.81 -10.86 -0.27
N GLU A 39 6.88 -11.53 -0.63
CA GLU A 39 7.65 -11.22 -1.85
C GLU A 39 6.81 -11.49 -3.10
N ASN A 40 6.94 -10.62 -4.09
CA ASN A 40 6.32 -10.77 -5.40
C ASN A 40 4.80 -11.10 -5.32
N VAL A 41 4.08 -10.36 -4.46
CA VAL A 41 2.63 -10.50 -4.28
C VAL A 41 1.87 -10.13 -5.56
N LEU A 42 2.48 -9.23 -6.34
CA LEU A 42 2.23 -8.97 -7.75
C LEU A 42 3.60 -8.96 -8.45
N PRO A 43 3.70 -9.23 -9.75
CA PRO A 43 4.94 -9.12 -10.50
C PRO A 43 5.67 -7.80 -10.26
N GLY A 44 6.82 -7.87 -9.60
CA GLY A 44 7.65 -6.72 -9.29
C GLY A 44 7.24 -5.92 -8.04
N PHE A 45 6.20 -6.33 -7.31
CA PHE A 45 5.79 -5.69 -6.06
C PHE A 45 5.85 -6.66 -4.88
N THR A 46 6.47 -6.22 -3.79
CA THR A 46 6.53 -6.91 -2.51
C THR A 46 5.57 -6.24 -1.53
N LEU A 47 4.79 -7.03 -0.79
CA LEU A 47 3.97 -6.53 0.30
C LEU A 47 4.81 -6.49 1.58
N MET A 48 4.90 -5.32 2.19
CA MET A 48 5.63 -5.10 3.44
C MET A 48 4.75 -4.43 4.49
N LEU A 49 5.15 -4.55 5.76
CA LEU A 49 4.46 -3.97 6.91
C LEU A 49 5.44 -3.13 7.72
N SER A 50 5.14 -1.84 7.88
CA SER A 50 5.95 -0.91 8.67
C SER A 50 5.93 -1.30 10.16
N GLN A 51 7.10 -1.29 10.82
CA GLN A 51 7.26 -1.63 12.25
C GLN A 51 7.47 -0.39 13.14
N LYS A 52 7.79 0.76 12.53
CA LYS A 52 8.05 2.04 13.19
C LYS A 52 7.39 3.18 12.41
N ASP A 53 7.02 4.24 13.11
CA ASP A 53 6.46 5.41 12.47
C ASP A 53 7.51 6.17 11.65
N ALA A 54 7.17 6.45 10.39
CA ALA A 54 7.88 7.39 9.55
C ALA A 54 6.87 8.27 8.81
N GLU A 55 7.32 9.46 8.39
CA GLU A 55 6.51 10.32 7.53
C GLU A 55 6.16 9.60 6.22
N GLY A 56 4.87 9.49 5.91
CA GLY A 56 4.38 8.79 4.73
C GLY A 56 4.23 7.27 4.86
N TRP A 57 4.75 6.63 5.92
CA TRP A 57 4.54 5.21 6.18
C TRP A 57 4.45 4.90 7.68
N PRO A 58 3.26 5.12 8.29
CA PRO A 58 3.07 4.94 9.73
C PRO A 58 3.18 3.46 10.14
N LYS A 59 3.47 3.21 11.42
CA LYS A 59 3.60 1.86 11.98
C LYS A 59 2.31 1.07 11.77
N GLY A 60 2.46 -0.18 11.33
CA GLY A 60 1.34 -1.09 11.09
C GLY A 60 0.60 -0.87 9.76
N ALA A 61 0.98 0.14 8.97
CA ALA A 61 0.47 0.28 7.61
C ALA A 61 1.20 -0.65 6.63
N TYR A 62 0.46 -1.15 5.65
CA TYR A 62 1.00 -1.93 4.55
C TYR A 62 1.62 -1.02 3.49
N GLY A 63 2.65 -1.54 2.83
CA GLY A 63 3.28 -0.91 1.68
C GLY A 63 3.40 -1.90 0.52
N LEU A 64 2.91 -1.53 -0.66
CA LEU A 64 3.28 -2.19 -1.91
C LEU A 64 4.57 -1.58 -2.43
N VAL A 65 5.64 -2.35 -2.37
CA VAL A 65 7.00 -1.90 -2.63
C VAL A 65 7.49 -2.48 -3.95
N GLU A 66 7.75 -1.62 -4.94
CA GLU A 66 8.42 -2.03 -6.19
C GLU A 66 9.95 -2.10 -6.01
N LEU A 67 10.52 -1.14 -5.28
CA LEU A 67 11.98 -1.01 -5.07
C LEU A 67 12.32 -0.65 -3.61
N ASN A 68 12.79 0.58 -3.35
CA ASN A 68 13.30 1.04 -2.05
C ASN A 68 12.23 1.71 -1.18
N ASP A 69 11.21 2.30 -1.81
CA ASP A 69 10.12 3.01 -1.12
C ASP A 69 8.76 2.41 -1.51
N PRO A 70 7.76 2.48 -0.63
CA PRO A 70 6.43 2.00 -0.94
C PRO A 70 5.79 2.88 -2.02
N THR A 71 5.26 2.23 -3.05
CA THR A 71 4.47 2.87 -4.11
C THR A 71 3.06 3.21 -3.62
N VAL A 72 2.47 2.31 -2.83
CA VAL A 72 1.15 2.49 -2.23
C VAL A 72 1.28 2.17 -0.75
N VAL A 73 0.86 3.10 0.10
CA VAL A 73 0.76 2.90 1.55
C VAL A 73 -0.70 2.97 1.94
N PHE A 74 -1.17 1.99 2.72
CA PHE A 74 -2.55 1.92 3.16
C PHE A 74 -2.67 1.21 4.52
N ALA A 75 -3.73 1.52 5.26
CA ALA A 75 -3.99 0.90 6.55
C ALA A 75 -4.48 -0.55 6.38
N GLY A 76 -4.18 -1.39 7.36
CA GLY A 76 -4.84 -2.69 7.52
C GLY A 76 -6.21 -2.58 8.20
N PRO A 77 -6.94 -3.70 8.32
CA PRO A 77 -6.55 -5.06 7.94
C PRO A 77 -6.70 -5.37 6.44
N LEU A 78 -6.06 -6.45 5.99
CA LEU A 78 -6.34 -7.04 4.68
C LEU A 78 -7.56 -7.95 4.82
N LEU A 79 -8.57 -7.74 3.99
CA LEU A 79 -9.84 -8.43 4.07
C LEU A 79 -10.13 -9.17 2.77
N LYS A 80 -10.63 -10.40 2.89
CA LYS A 80 -11.13 -11.14 1.73
C LYS A 80 -12.54 -10.67 1.43
N ASP A 81 -12.84 -10.50 0.15
CA ASP A 81 -14.22 -10.41 -0.33
C ASP A 81 -15.04 -11.61 0.19
N PRO A 82 -16.07 -11.40 1.03
CA PRO A 82 -16.89 -12.48 1.59
C PRO A 82 -17.69 -13.25 0.54
N THR A 83 -17.85 -12.67 -0.65
CA THR A 83 -18.62 -13.23 -1.75
C THR A 83 -17.75 -13.91 -2.82
N ALA A 84 -16.43 -13.87 -2.65
CA ALA A 84 -15.51 -14.47 -3.61
C ALA A 84 -15.77 -15.98 -3.81
N GLY A 85 -15.89 -16.36 -5.08
CA GLY A 85 -16.15 -17.75 -5.48
C GLY A 85 -17.63 -18.15 -5.49
N MET A 86 -18.54 -17.28 -5.06
CA MET A 86 -19.99 -17.48 -5.25
C MET A 86 -20.38 -17.26 -6.71
N SER A 87 -21.27 -18.09 -7.21
CA SER A 87 -21.94 -17.91 -8.49
C SER A 87 -23.05 -16.86 -8.40
N ASP A 88 -23.47 -16.31 -9.55
CA ASP A 88 -24.59 -15.35 -9.62
C ASP A 88 -25.87 -15.89 -8.98
N ASN A 89 -26.15 -17.18 -9.11
CA ASN A 89 -27.33 -17.79 -8.49
C ASN A 89 -27.21 -17.83 -6.95
N GLU A 90 -26.01 -18.06 -6.42
CA GLU A 90 -25.75 -18.04 -4.98
C GLU A 90 -25.86 -16.62 -4.43
N LEU A 91 -25.27 -15.64 -5.13
CA LEU A 91 -25.39 -14.21 -4.80
C LEU A 91 -26.86 -13.77 -4.76
N ASN A 92 -27.63 -14.11 -5.79
CA ASN A 92 -29.06 -13.77 -5.88
C ASN A 92 -29.93 -14.50 -4.84
N ALA A 93 -29.45 -15.63 -4.32
CA ALA A 93 -30.16 -16.40 -3.29
C ALA A 93 -29.87 -15.93 -1.85
N LEU A 94 -28.92 -15.00 -1.67
CA LEU A 94 -28.62 -14.42 -0.36
C LEU A 94 -29.84 -13.69 0.19
N ARG A 95 -30.29 -14.11 1.37
CA ARG A 95 -31.43 -13.47 2.06
C ARG A 95 -31.06 -12.14 2.70
N ALA A 96 -29.77 -11.96 2.99
CA ALA A 96 -29.15 -10.77 3.54
C ALA A 96 -27.68 -10.75 3.08
N GLU A 97 -27.08 -9.57 3.05
CA GLU A 97 -25.65 -9.44 2.77
C GLU A 97 -24.81 -10.07 3.89
N PRO A 98 -23.61 -10.60 3.57
CA PRO A 98 -22.68 -11.11 4.59
C PRO A 98 -22.33 -10.03 5.62
N GLU A 99 -22.17 -10.41 6.89
CA GLU A 99 -21.91 -9.46 7.99
C GLU A 99 -20.62 -8.64 7.77
N ASP A 100 -19.60 -9.23 7.14
CA ASP A 100 -18.29 -8.60 6.92
C ASP A 100 -18.23 -7.78 5.61
N ASN A 101 -19.32 -7.73 4.84
CA ASN A 101 -19.34 -7.10 3.52
C ASN A 101 -19.08 -5.58 3.59
N ASP A 102 -19.73 -4.91 4.54
CA ASP A 102 -19.54 -3.47 4.78
C ASP A 102 -18.11 -3.14 5.19
N GLU A 103 -17.49 -3.99 6.02
CA GLU A 103 -16.11 -3.80 6.45
C GLU A 103 -15.13 -3.96 5.28
N PHE A 104 -15.31 -5.00 4.47
CA PHE A 104 -14.54 -5.23 3.26
C PHE A 104 -14.65 -4.04 2.29
N PHE A 105 -15.87 -3.59 1.98
CA PHE A 105 -16.07 -2.47 1.06
C PHE A 105 -15.43 -1.18 1.56
N ARG A 106 -15.61 -0.86 2.85
CA ARG A 106 -14.98 0.32 3.45
C ARG A 106 -13.47 0.27 3.35
N ALA A 107 -12.84 -0.85 3.70
CA ALA A 107 -11.39 -1.00 3.63
C ALA A 107 -10.87 -0.93 2.19
N ALA A 108 -11.58 -1.54 1.24
CA ALA A 108 -11.21 -1.49 -0.17
C ALA A 108 -11.42 -0.11 -0.81
N ASP A 109 -12.46 0.62 -0.41
CA ASP A 109 -12.66 2.01 -0.81
C ASP A 109 -11.57 2.92 -0.27
N GLU A 110 -11.17 2.74 0.99
CA GLU A 110 -10.03 3.44 1.59
C GLU A 110 -8.74 3.16 0.82
N LEU A 111 -8.43 1.88 0.53
CA LEU A 111 -7.33 1.50 -0.36
C LEU A 111 -7.43 2.22 -1.72
N GLY A 112 -8.63 2.30 -2.29
CA GLY A 112 -8.90 3.00 -3.55
C GLY A 112 -8.45 4.46 -3.56
N THR A 113 -8.51 5.16 -2.42
CA THR A 113 -8.02 6.54 -2.32
C THR A 113 -6.50 6.66 -2.46
N HIS A 114 -5.77 5.60 -2.09
CA HIS A 114 -4.31 5.52 -2.22
C HIS A 114 -3.86 5.01 -3.59
N LEU A 115 -4.79 4.57 -4.45
CA LEU A 115 -4.50 4.13 -5.83
C LEU A 115 -4.54 5.29 -6.84
N ILE A 116 -4.65 6.54 -6.38
CA ILE A 116 -4.50 7.73 -7.22
C ILE A 116 -3.00 7.97 -7.42
N LEU A 117 -2.45 7.35 -8.46
CA LEU A 117 -1.02 7.32 -8.76
C LEU A 117 -0.69 8.11 -10.02
N ASP A 118 0.59 8.45 -10.19
CA ASP A 118 1.12 8.88 -11.48
C ASP A 118 0.77 7.86 -12.59
N ALA A 119 0.60 8.33 -13.82
CA ALA A 119 0.17 7.51 -14.94
C ALA A 119 1.11 6.33 -15.22
N VAL A 120 2.44 6.50 -15.10
CA VAL A 120 3.42 5.45 -15.36
C VAL A 120 3.42 4.43 -14.22
N ILE A 121 3.35 4.89 -12.98
CA ILE A 121 3.25 4.02 -11.80
C ILE A 121 1.93 3.23 -11.83
N GLY A 122 0.80 3.91 -12.01
CA GLY A 122 -0.52 3.31 -12.07
C GLY A 122 -0.64 2.29 -13.20
N HIS A 123 -0.10 2.60 -14.39
CA HIS A 123 -0.05 1.64 -15.49
C HIS A 123 0.73 0.38 -15.12
N ARG A 124 1.92 0.51 -14.51
CA ARG A 124 2.72 -0.65 -14.08
C ARG A 124 1.99 -1.51 -13.04
N LEU A 125 1.36 -0.88 -12.04
CA LEU A 125 0.57 -1.59 -11.04
C LEU A 125 -0.59 -2.35 -11.69
N VAL A 126 -1.34 -1.71 -12.59
CA VAL A 126 -2.45 -2.35 -13.31
C VAL A 126 -1.95 -3.53 -14.15
N GLN A 127 -0.83 -3.40 -14.87
CA GLN A 127 -0.25 -4.51 -15.64
C GLN A 127 0.15 -5.68 -14.74
N ALA A 128 0.73 -5.40 -13.56
CA ALA A 128 1.05 -6.43 -12.58
C ALA A 128 -0.21 -7.15 -12.06
N CYS A 129 -1.29 -6.41 -11.80
CA CYS A 129 -2.58 -6.98 -11.43
C CYS A 129 -3.20 -7.84 -12.55
N VAL A 130 -3.16 -7.37 -13.80
CA VAL A 130 -3.64 -8.13 -14.98
C VAL A 130 -2.87 -9.44 -15.14
N ALA A 131 -1.55 -9.42 -14.94
CA ALA A 131 -0.72 -10.63 -14.96
C ALA A 131 -1.07 -11.63 -13.84
N CYS A 132 -1.71 -11.17 -12.77
CA CYS A 132 -2.27 -11.99 -11.69
C CYS A 132 -3.74 -12.37 -11.87
N GLY A 133 -4.36 -12.03 -13.00
CA GLY A 133 -5.74 -12.41 -13.33
C GLY A 133 -6.80 -11.33 -13.11
N PHE A 134 -6.41 -10.09 -12.82
CA PHE A 134 -7.37 -8.97 -12.81
C PHE A 134 -7.93 -8.74 -14.23
N SER A 135 -9.26 -8.71 -14.34
CA SER A 135 -10.00 -8.39 -15.57
C SER A 135 -11.00 -7.28 -15.29
N THR A 136 -11.02 -6.24 -16.11
CA THR A 136 -12.02 -5.16 -15.96
C THR A 136 -13.44 -5.59 -16.29
N GLN A 137 -13.61 -6.73 -16.98
CA GLN A 137 -14.93 -7.27 -17.31
C GLN A 137 -15.48 -8.13 -16.17
N ASP A 138 -14.62 -8.93 -15.53
CA ASP A 138 -15.05 -9.97 -14.58
C ASP A 138 -14.79 -9.59 -13.13
N SER A 139 -13.76 -8.78 -12.85
CA SER A 139 -13.31 -8.46 -11.49
C SER A 139 -13.89 -7.15 -10.94
N GLY A 140 -14.68 -6.43 -11.74
CA GLY A 140 -15.22 -5.13 -11.36
C GLY A 140 -14.12 -4.08 -11.15
N HIS A 141 -14.08 -3.45 -9.97
CA HIS A 141 -13.12 -2.40 -9.65
C HIS A 141 -11.81 -2.97 -9.08
N LEU A 142 -10.68 -2.43 -9.57
CA LEU A 142 -9.34 -2.86 -9.15
C LEU A 142 -9.14 -2.88 -7.63
N ARG A 143 -9.68 -1.90 -6.90
CA ARG A 143 -9.48 -1.79 -5.44
C ARG A 143 -10.09 -2.96 -4.66
N TYR A 144 -11.26 -3.47 -5.07
CA TYR A 144 -11.89 -4.63 -4.47
C TYR A 144 -11.11 -5.90 -4.78
N TRP A 145 -10.77 -6.08 -6.06
CA TRP A 145 -9.96 -7.21 -6.50
C TRP A 145 -8.59 -7.25 -5.80
N LEU A 146 -7.91 -6.11 -5.72
CA LEU A 146 -6.59 -6.00 -5.11
C LEU A 146 -6.64 -6.30 -3.61
N MET A 147 -7.62 -5.75 -2.88
CA MET A 147 -7.81 -6.05 -1.45
C MET A 147 -7.96 -7.56 -1.22
N HIS A 148 -8.88 -8.19 -1.95
CA HIS A 148 -9.12 -9.63 -1.85
C HIS A 148 -7.89 -10.47 -2.26
N HIS A 149 -7.20 -10.09 -3.35
CA HIS A 149 -6.00 -10.77 -3.83
C HIS A 149 -4.88 -10.72 -2.78
N LEU A 150 -4.59 -9.53 -2.24
CA LEU A 150 -3.57 -9.36 -1.19
C LEU A 150 -3.91 -10.19 0.06
N ALA A 151 -5.15 -10.13 0.54
CA ALA A 151 -5.59 -10.90 1.70
C ALA A 151 -5.42 -12.42 1.47
N THR A 152 -5.78 -12.91 0.29
CA THR A 152 -5.64 -14.32 -0.09
C THR A 152 -4.18 -14.78 -0.16
N GLN A 153 -3.28 -13.93 -0.67
CA GLN A 153 -1.85 -14.26 -0.78
C GLN A 153 -1.13 -14.35 0.58
N VAL A 154 -1.60 -13.59 1.58
CA VAL A 154 -1.01 -13.55 2.92
C VAL A 154 -1.46 -14.75 3.75
N GLU A 155 -2.75 -15.11 3.73
CA GLU A 155 -3.26 -16.27 4.48
C GLU A 155 -2.67 -17.60 3.99
N ALA A 156 -2.36 -17.72 2.70
CA ALA A 156 -1.74 -18.93 2.15
C ALA A 156 -0.35 -19.26 2.74
N LYS A 157 0.25 -18.35 3.53
CA LYS A 157 1.56 -18.53 4.17
C LYS A 157 1.50 -18.84 5.68
N VAL A 158 0.33 -19.00 6.27
CA VAL A 158 0.19 -19.51 7.65
C VAL A 158 0.08 -21.04 7.60
N LEU A 159 1.21 -21.72 7.31
CA LEU A 159 1.40 -23.16 7.47
C LEU A 159 2.79 -23.44 8.04
#